data_AF-X1S189-F1
#
_entry.id   AF-X1S189-F1
#
_cell.length_a   1.000
_cell.length_b   1.000
_cell.length_c   1.000
_cell.angle_alpha   90.00
_cell.angle_beta   90.00
_cell.angle_gamma   90.00
#
_symmetry.space_group_name_H-M   'P 1'
#
loop_
_entity.id
_entity.type
_entity.pdbx_description
1 polymer ?
#
loop_
_entity_poly.entity_id
_entity_poly.type
_entity_poly.pdbx_seq_one_letter_code
_entity_poly.pdbx_strand_id
1 'polypeptide(L)'
;SKPEEAQAAAKEIGRPVVLKSQILVSSRGKAGGIIFVSDAAEVKGVASNLISSTIKGCNVGRLLVEEKLDIATQFYSRPQG
;
A
#
# COMPACT_ATOMS: atom_id res chain seq x y z
N SER A 1 1.10 9.41 -3.17
CA SER A 1 2.19 9.73 -4.09
C SER A 1 1.75 9.50 -5.52
N LYS A 2 2.37 10.20 -6.49
CA LYS A 2 2.17 9.93 -7.93
C LYS A 2 2.77 8.55 -8.29
N PRO A 3 2.34 7.90 -9.39
CA PRO A 3 2.87 6.59 -9.78
C PRO A 3 4.39 6.60 -10.04
N GLU A 4 4.93 7.72 -10.52
CA GLU A 4 6.37 7.90 -10.75
C GLU A 4 7.17 7.98 -9.45
N GLU A 5 6.66 8.72 -8.46
CA GLU A 5 7.27 8.80 -7.14
C GLU A 5 7.20 7.47 -6.38
N ALA A 6 6.12 6.71 -6.57
CA ALA A 6 5.99 5.39 -5.99
C ALA A 6 7.09 4.44 -6.51
N GLN A 7 7.38 4.49 -7.81
CA GLN A 7 8.47 3.72 -8.41
C GLN A 7 9.84 4.20 -7.92
N ALA A 8 10.08 5.51 -7.84
CA ALA A 8 11.34 6.05 -7.33
C ALA A 8 11.59 5.59 -5.89
N ALA A 9 10.58 5.70 -5.02
CA ALA A 9 10.65 5.22 -3.64
C ALA A 9 10.91 3.71 -3.57
N ALA A 10 10.22 2.91 -4.38
CA ALA A 10 10.45 1.47 -4.42
C ALA A 10 11.87 1.10 -4.89
N LYS A 11 12.41 1.84 -5.86
CA LYS A 11 13.77 1.66 -6.36
C LYS A 11 14.82 2.06 -5.32
N GLU A 12 14.55 3.13 -4.56
CA GLU A 12 15.40 3.57 -3.45
C GLU A 12 15.42 2.57 -2.30
N ILE A 13 14.26 1.95 -2.00
CA ILE A 13 14.16 0.87 -1.01
C ILE A 13 14.95 -0.37 -1.46
N GLY A 14 14.93 -0.70 -2.76
CA GLY A 14 15.67 -1.84 -3.31
C GLY A 14 15.17 -3.22 -2.84
N ARG A 15 13.97 -3.28 -2.24
CA ARG A 15 13.31 -4.49 -1.72
C ARG A 15 11.84 -4.49 -2.14
N PRO A 16 11.13 -5.63 -2.02
CA PRO A 16 9.69 -5.67 -2.25
C PRO A 16 8.99 -4.61 -1.40
N VAL A 17 8.04 -3.92 -1.99
CA VAL A 17 7.26 -2.85 -1.36
C VAL A 17 5.79 -3.23 -1.27
N VAL A 18 5.08 -2.49 -0.42
CA VAL A 18 3.64 -2.56 -0.26
C VAL A 18 3.04 -1.19 -0.58
N LEU A 19 2.08 -1.19 -1.50
CA LEU A 19 1.27 -0.04 -1.89
C LEU A 19 -0.03 -0.06 -1.07
N LYS A 20 -0.25 0.96 -0.24
CA LYS A 20 -1.47 1.11 0.58
C LYS A 20 -2.29 2.29 0.09
N SER A 21 -3.55 2.07 -0.29
CA SER A 21 -4.50 3.14 -0.63
C SER A 21 -4.85 3.95 0.61
N GLN A 22 -4.60 5.26 0.59
CA GLN A 22 -5.00 6.18 1.65
C GLN A 22 -6.39 6.77 1.33
N ILE A 23 -7.42 5.93 1.42
CA ILE A 23 -8.81 6.35 1.27
C ILE A 23 -9.41 6.67 2.64
N LEU A 24 -10.22 7.74 2.71
CA LEU A 24 -10.93 8.19 3.91
C LEU A 24 -12.16 7.31 4.24
N VAL A 25 -12.09 6.00 3.96
CA VAL A 25 -13.18 5.08 4.30
C VAL A 25 -12.91 4.53 5.69
N SER A 26 -13.52 5.17 6.69
CA SER A 26 -13.57 4.68 8.08
C SER A 26 -14.48 3.46 8.17
N SER A 27 -14.02 2.30 7.71
CA SER A 27 -14.63 1.02 8.04
C SER A 27 -13.60 0.16 8.76
N ARG A 28 -13.94 -0.21 9.99
CA ARG A 28 -13.11 -0.81 11.05
C ARG A 28 -12.50 -2.19 10.72
N GLY A 29 -12.36 -2.55 9.45
CA GLY A 29 -11.76 -3.81 9.00
C GLY A 29 -11.18 -3.64 7.61
N LYS A 30 -9.84 -3.70 7.54
CA LYS A 30 -9.02 -3.87 6.31
C LYS A 30 -9.56 -3.11 5.10
N ALA A 31 -9.20 -1.83 4.97
CA ALA A 31 -9.35 -1.12 3.70
C ALA A 31 -8.55 -1.90 2.63
N GLY A 32 -9.27 -2.51 1.68
CA GLY A 32 -8.77 -3.51 0.74
C GLY A 32 -7.87 -2.97 -0.38
N GLY A 33 -7.05 -1.96 -0.10
CA GLY A 33 -6.09 -1.42 -1.05
C GLY A 33 -4.66 -1.62 -0.61
N ILE A 34 -4.31 -2.83 -0.16
CA ILE A 34 -2.94 -3.22 0.13
C ILE A 34 -2.48 -4.13 -1.00
N ILE A 35 -1.55 -3.67 -1.82
CA ILE A 35 -0.97 -4.44 -2.92
C ILE A 35 0.52 -4.61 -2.68
N PHE A 36 1.01 -5.85 -2.75
CA PHE A 36 2.43 -6.14 -2.65
C PHE A 36 3.04 -6.17 -4.04
N VAL A 37 4.17 -5.49 -4.18
CA VAL A 37 4.89 -5.44 -5.45
C VAL A 37 6.36 -5.70 -5.17
N SER A 38 6.90 -6.76 -5.76
CA SER A 38 8.31 -7.11 -5.59
C SER A 38 9.22 -6.32 -6.52
N ASP A 39 8.70 -5.84 -7.64
CA ASP A 39 9.48 -5.18 -8.70
C ASP A 39 9.14 -3.68 -8.82
N ALA A 40 10.18 -2.84 -8.79
CA ALA A 40 10.01 -1.38 -8.87
C ALA A 40 9.46 -0.91 -10.23
N ALA A 41 9.65 -1.66 -11.32
CA ALA A 41 9.04 -1.35 -12.61
C ALA A 41 7.53 -1.60 -12.59
N GLU A 42 7.09 -2.66 -11.92
CA GLU A 42 5.67 -2.98 -11.74
C GLU A 42 4.96 -1.98 -10.82
N VAL A 43 5.67 -1.40 -9.84
CA VAL A 43 5.10 -0.44 -8.88
C VAL A 43 4.40 0.72 -9.59
N LYS A 44 4.97 1.25 -10.68
CA LYS A 44 4.38 2.36 -11.43
C LYS A 44 3.02 1.97 -12.02
N GLY A 45 2.94 0.81 -12.67
CA GLY A 45 1.72 0.30 -13.30
C GLY A 45 0.65 0.01 -12.26
N VAL A 46 1.02 -0.67 -11.18
CA VAL A 46 0.12 -1.00 -10.07
C VAL A 46 -0.38 0.27 -9.37
N ALA A 47 0.51 1.23 -9.08
CA ALA A 47 0.15 2.50 -8.47
C ALA A 47 -0.81 3.31 -9.36
N SER A 48 -0.57 3.35 -10.68
CA SER A 48 -1.44 4.03 -11.64
C SER A 48 -2.83 3.39 -11.68
N ASN A 49 -2.88 2.06 -11.73
CA ASN A 49 -4.15 1.33 -11.74
C ASN A 49 -4.91 1.51 -10.41
N LEU A 50 -4.20 1.49 -9.28
CA LEU A 50 -4.78 1.69 -7.95
C LEU A 50 -5.37 3.10 -7.81
N ILE A 51 -4.65 4.14 -8.23
CA ILE A 51 -5.13 5.54 -8.21
C ILE A 51 -6.36 5.72 -9.09
N SER A 52 -6.37 5.07 -10.26
CA SER A 52 -7.52 5.10 -11.17
C SER A 52 -8.66 4.17 -10.74
N SER A 53 -8.45 3.35 -9.70
CA SER A 53 -9.44 2.43 -9.18
C SER A 53 -10.26 3.07 -8.05
N THR A 54 -11.49 2.59 -7.93
CA THR A 54 -12.41 3.02 -6.87
C THR A 54 -12.54 1.88 -5.87
N ILE A 55 -12.21 2.14 -4.61
CA ILE A 55 -12.31 1.16 -3.52
C ILE A 55 -13.49 1.55 -2.64
N LYS A 56 -14.50 0.66 -2.53
CA LYS A 56 -15.71 0.89 -1.73
C LYS A 56 -16.43 2.21 -2.06
N GLY A 57 -16.45 2.60 -3.34
CA GLY A 57 -17.07 3.86 -3.78
C GLY A 57 -16.22 5.11 -3.54
N CYS A 58 -15.01 4.99 -2.95
CA CYS A 58 -14.07 6.10 -2.83
C CYS A 58 -12.97 6.01 -3.87
N ASN A 59 -12.72 7.13 -4.55
CA ASN A 59 -11.59 7.27 -5.48
C ASN A 59 -10.27 7.29 -4.70
N VAL A 60 -9.28 6.56 -5.17
CA VAL A 60 -7.96 6.48 -4.54
C VAL A 60 -7.11 7.67 -4.99
N GLY A 61 -7.25 8.82 -4.33
CA GLY A 61 -6.43 9.99 -4.65
C GLY A 61 -4.98 9.91 -4.18
N ARG A 62 -4.69 9.04 -3.19
CA ARG A 62 -3.35 8.88 -2.62
C ARG A 62 -3.04 7.43 -2.29
N LEU A 63 -1.78 7.09 -2.48
CA LEU A 63 -1.17 5.85 -2.06
C LEU A 63 0.10 6.09 -1.25
N LEU A 64 0.36 5.17 -0.34
CA LEU A 64 1.53 5.08 0.51
C LEU A 64 2.39 3.90 0.02
N VAL A 65 3.69 4.11 -0.10
CA VAL A 65 4.65 3.07 -0.48
C VAL A 65 5.50 2.80 0.75
N GLU A 66 5.54 1.56 1.20
CA GLU A 66 6.37 1.14 2.32
C GLU A 66 7.14 -0.12 1.93
N GLU A 67 8.26 -0.40 2.61
CA GLU A 67 8.90 -1.69 2.46
C GLU A 67 7.95 -2.82 2.89
N LYS A 68 7.96 -3.93 2.15
CA LYS A 68 7.24 -5.14 2.54
C LYS A 68 7.98 -5.75 3.72
N LEU A 69 7.57 -5.38 4.92
CA LEU A 69 7.93 -6.11 6.12
C LEU A 69 7.21 -7.46 6.07
N ASP A 70 7.96 -8.56 6.01
CA ASP A 70 7.42 -9.90 6.15
C ASP A 70 7.01 -10.09 7.62
N ILE A 71 5.81 -9.60 7.96
CA ILE A 71 5.24 -9.75 9.30
C ILE A 71 4.73 -11.19 9.41
N ALA A 72 5.67 -12.13 9.49
CA ALA A 72 5.43 -13.46 10.01
C ALA A 72 5.19 -13.44 11.53
N THR A 73 5.39 -12.30 12.19
CA THR A 73 5.26 -12.16 13.64
C THR A 73 3.91 -11.57 14.02
N GLN A 74 3.00 -12.47 14.37
CA GLN A 74 1.87 -12.20 15.27
C GLN A 74 2.33 -11.33 16.44
N PHE A 75 1.90 -10.09 16.49
CA PHE A 75 1.73 -9.39 17.76
C PHE A 75 0.25 -9.04 17.94
N TYR A 76 -0.53 -10.10 18.14
CA TYR A 76 -1.65 -10.01 19.05
C TYR A 76 -1.06 -10.06 20.46
N SER A 77 -0.85 -8.91 21.08
CA SER A 77 -0.60 -8.84 22.52
C SER A 77 -1.39 -7.68 23.08
N ARG A 78 -2.66 -7.96 23.33
CA ARG A 78 -3.26 -7.48 24.58
C ARG A 78 -2.61 -8.27 25.72
N PRO A 79 -2.16 -7.57 26.76
CA PRO A 79 -2.63 -7.90 28.09
C PRO A 79 -3.48 -6.74 28.60
N GLN A 80 -4.58 -7.12 29.22
CA GLN A 80 -5.41 -6.22 30.02
C GLN A 80 -4.60 -5.64 31.17
N GLY A 81 -4.90 -4.39 31.51
CA GLY A 81 -4.64 -3.76 32.80
C GLY A 81 -5.80 -2.84 33.10
#